data_AF-A0A525ISK9-F1
#
_entry.id   AF-A0A525ISK9-F1
#
_cell.length_a   1.000
_cell.length_b   1.000
_cell.length_c   1.000
_cell.angle_alpha   90.00
_cell.angle_beta   90.00
_cell.angle_gamma   90.00
#
_symmetry.space_group_name_H-M   'P 1'
#
loop_
_entity.id
_entity.type
_entity.pdbx_description
1 polymer ?
#
loop_
_entity_poly.entity_id
_entity_poly.type
_entity_poly.pdbx_seq_one_letter_code
_entity_poly.pdbx_strand_id
1 'polypeptide(L)'
;MRGLAILGAGLLCAGCGQVADAQAKLIDSVRIHDAVAGYEKASQPVDRCVKAKSVVIAYTDARDTAETAAWSAREHEDCQAALIALRARAPAKP
;
A
#
# COMPACT_ATOMS: atom_id res chain seq x y z
N MET A 1 28.42 -21.13 42.87
CA MET A 1 27.77 -19.92 42.33
C MET A 1 28.22 -19.66 40.87
N ARG A 2 27.90 -20.55 39.93
CA ARG A 2 28.32 -20.46 38.50
C ARG A 2 27.17 -20.70 37.50
N GLY A 3 25.92 -20.72 37.98
CA GLY A 3 24.75 -21.14 37.19
C GLY A 3 23.79 -20.00 36.78
N LEU A 4 24.15 -18.73 36.98
CA LEU A 4 23.27 -17.58 36.76
C LEU A 4 23.59 -16.74 35.51
N ALA A 5 24.66 -17.06 34.79
CA ALA A 5 25.10 -16.26 33.63
C ALA A 5 24.47 -16.69 32.29
N ILE A 6 23.83 -17.87 32.22
CA ILE A 6 23.32 -18.41 30.94
C ILE A 6 21.86 -18.02 30.66
N LEU A 7 21.12 -17.53 31.67
CA LEU A 7 19.71 -17.14 31.53
C LEU A 7 19.49 -15.73 30.93
N GLY A 8 20.54 -14.91 30.78
CA GLY A 8 20.43 -13.56 30.24
C GLY A 8 20.44 -13.47 28.70
N ALA A 9 20.97 -14.48 28.00
CA ALA A 9 21.10 -14.45 26.54
C ALA A 9 19.81 -14.86 25.80
N GLY A 10 18.92 -15.62 26.46
CA GLY A 10 17.65 -16.07 25.85
C GLY A 10 16.55 -15.00 25.77
N LEU A 11 16.64 -13.95 26.60
CA LEU A 11 15.64 -12.88 26.66
C LEU A 11 15.80 -11.83 25.54
N LEU A 12 16.95 -11.78 24.87
CA LEU A 12 17.19 -10.83 23.78
C LEU A 12 16.64 -11.32 22.44
N CYS A 13 16.45 -12.63 22.25
CA CYS A 13 15.90 -13.17 21.00
C CYS A 13 14.37 -13.06 20.92
N ALA A 14 13.66 -12.99 22.05
CA ALA A 14 12.20 -12.85 22.08
C ALA A 14 11.72 -11.42 21.82
N GLY A 15 12.57 -10.40 22.07
CA GLY A 15 12.24 -8.99 21.86
C GLY A 15 12.44 -8.49 20.43
N CYS A 16 13.36 -9.10 19.66
CA CYS A 16 13.66 -8.64 18.30
C CYS A 16 12.50 -8.84 17.31
N GLY A 17 11.71 -9.91 17.47
CA GLY A 17 10.54 -10.16 16.63
C GLY A 17 9.46 -9.09 16.79
N GLN A 18 9.17 -8.69 18.03
CA GLN A 18 8.17 -7.66 18.32
C GLN A 18 8.60 -6.27 17.82
N VAL A 19 9.89 -5.95 17.89
CA VAL A 19 10.43 -4.69 17.34
C VAL A 19 10.40 -4.69 15.81
N ALA A 20 10.75 -5.81 15.17
CA ALA A 20 10.67 -5.94 13.71
C ALA A 20 9.22 -5.84 13.20
N ASP A 21 8.28 -6.49 13.88
CA ASP A 21 6.85 -6.43 13.54
C ASP A 21 6.27 -5.01 13.70
N ALA A 22 6.68 -4.28 14.75
CA ALA A 22 6.26 -2.89 14.95
C ALA A 22 6.82 -1.96 13.86
N GLN A 23 8.09 -2.15 13.48
CA GLN A 23 8.71 -1.39 12.39
C GLN A 23 8.07 -1.69 11.03
N ALA A 24 7.73 -2.95 10.75
CA ALA A 24 7.03 -3.32 9.52
C ALA A 24 5.67 -2.61 9.40
N LYS A 25 4.87 -2.62 10.48
CA LYS A 25 3.58 -1.93 10.52
C LYS A 25 3.70 -0.41 10.32
N LEU A 26 4.74 0.21 10.88
CA LEU A 26 5.00 1.64 10.66
C LEU A 26 5.34 1.93 9.20
N ILE A 27 6.18 1.10 8.58
CA ILE A 27 6.53 1.25 7.15
C ILE A 27 5.29 1.11 6.27
N ASP A 28 4.45 0.11 6.54
CA ASP A 28 3.21 -0.11 5.79
C ASP A 28 2.26 1.08 5.93
N SER A 29 2.10 1.62 7.14
CA SER A 29 1.26 2.80 7.39
C SER A 29 1.74 4.03 6.62
N VAL A 30 3.05 4.28 6.58
CA VAL A 30 3.63 5.40 5.81
C VAL A 30 3.42 5.20 4.31
N ARG A 31 3.64 3.99 3.80
CA ARG A 31 3.42 3.66 2.37
C ARG A 31 1.97 3.85 1.95
N ILE A 32 1.04 3.38 2.77
CA ILE A 32 -0.40 3.58 2.54
C ILE A 32 -0.73 5.08 2.50
N HIS A 33 -0.27 5.83 3.50
CA HIS A 33 -0.50 7.27 3.57
C HIS A 33 0.02 7.99 2.32
N ASP A 34 1.26 7.70 1.89
CA ASP A 34 1.85 8.33 0.72
C ASP A 34 1.14 7.94 -0.58
N ALA A 35 0.70 6.69 -0.72
CA ALA A 35 -0.09 6.24 -1.86
C ALA A 35 -1.44 6.97 -1.92
N VAL A 36 -2.16 7.07 -0.79
CA VAL A 36 -3.44 7.78 -0.70
C VAL A 36 -3.26 9.26 -0.99
N ALA A 37 -2.26 9.91 -0.40
CA ALA A 37 -1.97 11.32 -0.66
C ALA A 37 -1.59 11.56 -2.15
N GLY A 38 -0.93 10.59 -2.78
CA GLY A 38 -0.65 10.60 -4.21
C GLY A 38 -1.94 10.51 -5.05
N TYR A 39 -2.88 9.66 -4.64
CA TYR A 39 -4.19 9.54 -5.26
C TYR A 39 -5.04 10.81 -5.11
N GLU A 40 -5.08 11.43 -3.93
CA GLU A 40 -5.85 12.65 -3.68
C GLU A 40 -5.38 13.84 -4.53
N LYS A 41 -4.10 13.88 -4.87
CA LYS A 41 -3.51 14.91 -5.75
C LYS A 41 -3.74 14.64 -7.24
N ALA A 42 -4.11 13.42 -7.61
CA ALA A 42 -4.30 13.04 -9.01
C ALA A 42 -5.59 13.66 -9.57
N SER A 43 -5.46 14.47 -10.61
CA SER A 43 -6.57 15.20 -11.23
C SER A 43 -6.97 14.64 -12.60
N GLN A 44 -6.05 13.97 -13.30
CA GLN A 44 -6.31 13.41 -14.61
C GLN A 44 -6.81 11.97 -14.52
N PRO A 45 -7.75 11.52 -15.38
CA PRO A 45 -8.32 10.18 -15.29
C PRO A 45 -7.28 9.05 -15.31
N VAL A 46 -6.29 9.13 -16.20
CA VAL A 46 -5.21 8.13 -16.30
C VAL A 46 -4.34 8.13 -15.03
N ASP A 47 -4.02 9.30 -14.50
CA ASP A 47 -3.23 9.42 -13.27
C ASP A 47 -4.01 8.88 -12.07
N ARG A 48 -5.30 9.19 -11.94
CA ARG A 48 -6.17 8.62 -10.90
C ARG A 48 -6.21 7.10 -10.94
N CYS A 49 -6.35 6.50 -12.12
CA CYS A 49 -6.30 5.05 -12.30
C CYS A 49 -4.97 4.45 -11.78
N VAL A 50 -3.84 5.01 -12.20
CA VAL A 50 -2.51 4.53 -11.76
C VAL A 50 -2.32 4.72 -10.26
N LYS A 51 -2.72 5.87 -9.71
CA LYS A 51 -2.60 6.14 -8.28
C LYS A 51 -3.54 5.27 -7.45
N ALA A 52 -4.78 5.05 -7.87
CA ALA A 52 -5.69 4.10 -7.22
C ALA A 52 -5.06 2.70 -7.16
N LYS A 53 -4.42 2.25 -8.25
CA LYS A 53 -3.69 0.98 -8.25
C LYS A 53 -2.55 0.93 -7.24
N SER A 54 -1.83 2.03 -7.09
CA SER A 54 -0.75 2.11 -6.08
C SER A 54 -1.30 2.00 -4.65
N VAL A 55 -2.50 2.51 -4.38
CA VAL A 55 -3.16 2.34 -3.07
C VAL A 55 -3.57 0.88 -2.85
N VAL A 56 -4.14 0.21 -3.86
CA VAL A 56 -4.45 -1.22 -3.79
C VAL A 56 -3.22 -2.05 -3.42
N ILE A 57 -2.08 -1.78 -4.07
CA ILE A 57 -0.82 -2.49 -3.80
C ILE A 57 -0.36 -2.23 -2.36
N ALA A 58 -0.42 -0.99 -1.87
CA ALA A 58 -0.01 -0.66 -0.51
C ALA A 58 -0.83 -1.39 0.56
N TYR A 59 -2.16 -1.46 0.42
CA TYR A 59 -3.01 -2.23 1.33
C TYR A 59 -2.84 -3.75 1.18
N THR A 60 -2.56 -4.23 -0.03
CA THR A 60 -2.26 -5.66 -0.27
C THR A 60 -0.98 -6.07 0.46
N ASP A 61 0.08 -5.26 0.35
CA ASP A 61 1.36 -5.49 1.03
C ASP A 61 1.19 -5.47 2.56
N ALA A 62 0.36 -4.55 3.06
CA ALA A 62 -0.01 -4.46 4.48
C ALA A 62 -0.98 -5.56 4.94
N ARG A 63 -1.45 -6.41 4.02
CA ARG A 63 -2.42 -7.50 4.24
C ARG A 63 -3.78 -7.03 4.78
N ASP A 64 -4.18 -5.79 4.51
CA ASP A 64 -5.51 -5.29 4.81
C ASP A 64 -6.48 -5.66 3.68
N THR A 65 -7.15 -6.81 3.85
CA THR A 65 -8.04 -7.35 2.80
C THR A 65 -9.32 -6.53 2.62
N ALA A 66 -9.79 -5.87 3.67
CA ALA A 66 -10.99 -5.03 3.60
C ALA A 66 -10.73 -3.78 2.76
N GLU A 67 -9.65 -3.07 3.07
CA GLU A 67 -9.25 -1.87 2.31
C GLU A 67 -8.80 -2.24 0.89
N THR A 68 -8.11 -3.37 0.71
CA THR A 68 -7.75 -3.87 -0.63
C THR A 68 -8.98 -4.05 -1.52
N ALA A 69 -10.06 -4.64 -0.99
CA ALA A 69 -11.30 -4.82 -1.73
C ALA A 69 -11.98 -3.50 -2.07
N ALA A 70 -12.07 -2.57 -1.10
CA ALA A 70 -12.66 -1.25 -1.30
C ALA A 70 -11.90 -0.44 -2.37
N TRP A 71 -10.57 -0.42 -2.30
CA TRP A 71 -9.74 0.29 -3.26
C TRP A 71 -9.69 -0.39 -4.64
N SER A 72 -9.86 -1.71 -4.72
CA SER A 72 -9.93 -2.41 -6.00
C SER A 72 -11.19 -2.03 -6.79
N ALA A 73 -12.33 -1.86 -6.13
CA ALA A 73 -13.55 -1.37 -6.77
C ALA A 73 -13.36 0.05 -7.32
N ARG A 74 -12.78 0.94 -6.51
CA ARG A 74 -12.45 2.32 -6.89
C ARG A 74 -11.45 2.38 -8.05
N GLU A 75 -10.40 1.56 -8.00
CA GLU A 75 -9.43 1.45 -9.09
C GLU A 75 -10.10 1.07 -10.41
N HIS A 76 -11.01 0.10 -10.38
CA HIS A 76 -11.75 -0.31 -11.57
C HIS A 76 -12.55 0.86 -12.19
N GLU A 77 -13.25 1.63 -11.37
CA GLU A 77 -14.00 2.81 -11.80
C GLU A 77 -13.09 3.90 -12.39
N ASP A 78 -11.99 4.24 -11.70
CA ASP A 78 -11.03 5.25 -12.16
C ASP A 78 -10.35 4.80 -13.47
N CYS A 79 -10.03 3.52 -13.62
CA CYS A 79 -9.44 2.97 -14.84
C CYS A 79 -10.43 2.89 -16.00
N GLN A 80 -11.70 2.62 -15.74
CA GLN A 80 -12.73 2.72 -16.77
C GLN A 80 -12.88 4.16 -17.27
N ALA A 81 -12.88 5.15 -16.36
CA ALA A 81 -12.88 6.56 -16.72
C ALA A 81 -11.63 6.96 -17.54
N ALA A 82 -10.46 6.44 -17.17
CA ALA A 82 -9.22 6.63 -17.92
C ALA A 82 -9.32 6.10 -19.36
N LEU A 83 -9.85 4.89 -19.54
CA LEU A 83 -10.04 4.29 -20.87
C LEU A 83 -11.00 5.10 -21.74
N ILE A 84 -12.09 5.62 -21.17
CA ILE A 84 -13.03 6.50 -21.88
C ILE A 84 -12.31 7.79 -22.30
N ALA A 85 -11.57 8.41 -21.39
CA ALA A 85 -10.83 9.65 -21.67
C ALA A 85 -9.76 9.45 -22.75
N LEU A 86 -9.08 8.30 -22.78
CA LEU A 86 -8.11 7.95 -23.82
C LEU A 86 -8.77 7.77 -25.19
N ARG A 87 -9.93 7.10 -25.25
CA ARG A 87 -10.70 6.94 -26.49
C ARG A 87 -11.20 8.27 -27.05
N ALA A 88 -11.66 9.18 -26.19
CA ALA A 88 -12.10 10.51 -26.60
C ALA A 88 -10.98 11.39 -27.16
N ARG A 89 -9.72 11.10 -26.80
CA ARG A 89 -8.53 11.81 -27.30
C ARG A 89 -7.94 11.20 -28.58
N ALA A 90 -8.44 10.05 -29.04
CA ALA A 90 -7.95 9.44 -30.27
C ALA A 90 -8.32 10.33 -31.46
N PRO A 91 -7.36 10.75 -32.30
CA PRO A 91 -7.67 11.53 -33.49
C PRO A 91 -8.56 10.69 -34.42
N ALA A 92 -9.65 11.27 -34.91
CA ALA A 92 -10.42 10.68 -36.00
C ALA A 92 -9.47 10.45 -37.18
N LYS A 93 -9.33 9.19 -37.59
CA LYS A 93 -8.50 8.82 -38.74
C LYS A 93 -9.09 9.53 -39.98
N PRO A 94 -8.29 10.24 -40.80
CA PRO A 94 -8.77 10.84 -42.04
C PRO A 94 -9.23 9.78 -43.06
#